data_AF-A0A2N8RWZ5-F1
#
_entry.id   AF-A0A2N8RWZ5-F1
#
_cell.length_a   1.000
_cell.length_b   1.000
_cell.length_c   1.000
_cell.angle_alpha   90.00
_cell.angle_beta   90.00
_cell.angle_gamma   90.00
#
_symmetry.space_group_name_H-M   'P 1'
#
loop_
_entity.id
_entity.type
_entity.pdbx_description
1 polymer ?
#
loop_
_entity_poly.entity_id
_entity_poly.type
_entity_poly.pdbx_seq_one_letter_code
_entity_poly.pdbx_strand_id
1 'polypeptide(L)'
;MATAAKVGTNFTGIQMSPKDTKRLLDAVNEIHPDVPGDERGMLAERAERAAEADRIGSVPVPGSAKGMLKTGFDMMRGKSPEVFLDKLGERLAYERNGVRLYEAMIAKVKGLDTPDSALIDTLVHIRDEEHEHMMLVHQSIETLGADPTAQTPCADVVGAMALGIVNVLTDPRTNVDQCLNALLTVELADNAAWELLIELAQAAGHPNIADSFVKAKTQEDDHLVKIKTLMRRDLIMQTK
;
A
#
# COMPACT_ATOMS: atom_id res chain seq x y z
N MET A 1 -9.77 -23.34 -1.80
CA MET A 1 -9.87 -21.86 -1.77
C MET A 1 -10.99 -21.40 -2.72
N ALA A 2 -11.51 -20.18 -2.56
CA ALA A 2 -12.44 -19.61 -3.54
C ALA A 2 -11.70 -19.41 -4.88
N THR A 3 -12.33 -19.78 -6.00
CA THR A 3 -11.69 -19.74 -7.34
C THR A 3 -12.37 -18.80 -8.31
N ALA A 4 -13.65 -18.46 -8.09
CA ALA A 4 -14.43 -17.54 -8.91
C ALA A 4 -15.60 -16.98 -8.10
N ALA A 5 -16.23 -15.92 -8.60
CA ALA A 5 -17.52 -15.47 -8.07
C ALA A 5 -18.59 -16.56 -8.31
N LYS A 6 -19.44 -16.82 -7.31
CA LYS A 6 -20.53 -17.80 -7.42
C LYS A 6 -21.83 -17.17 -6.96
N VAL A 7 -22.92 -17.48 -7.68
CA VAL A 7 -24.26 -17.19 -7.19
C VAL A 7 -24.50 -18.06 -5.95
N GLY A 8 -24.99 -17.43 -4.88
CA GLY A 8 -25.23 -18.10 -3.61
C GLY A 8 -26.18 -17.31 -2.73
N THR A 9 -26.45 -17.83 -1.54
CA THR A 9 -27.31 -17.18 -0.56
C THR A 9 -26.55 -16.05 0.13
N ASN A 10 -26.54 -14.87 -0.49
CA ASN A 10 -26.07 -13.66 0.16
C ASN A 10 -27.14 -13.19 1.16
N PHE A 11 -26.76 -13.06 2.44
CA PHE A 11 -27.65 -12.59 3.50
C PHE A 11 -27.74 -11.05 3.57
N THR A 12 -27.00 -10.36 2.71
CA THR A 12 -27.10 -8.92 2.47
C THR A 12 -27.97 -8.67 1.24
N GLY A 13 -28.76 -7.60 1.28
CA GLY A 13 -29.71 -7.23 0.22
C GLY A 13 -31.17 -7.35 0.67
N ILE A 14 -31.87 -6.22 0.64
CA ILE A 14 -33.26 -6.07 1.13
C ILE A 14 -34.25 -7.02 0.44
N GLN A 15 -33.97 -7.38 -0.82
CA GLN A 15 -34.79 -8.29 -1.62
C GLN A 15 -34.78 -9.73 -1.09
N MET A 16 -33.77 -10.11 -0.30
CA MET A 16 -33.65 -11.46 0.27
C MET A 16 -34.52 -11.65 1.52
N SER A 17 -35.02 -10.57 2.15
CA SER A 17 -36.01 -10.65 3.24
C SER A 17 -37.08 -9.53 3.16
N PRO A 18 -38.09 -9.68 2.27
CA PRO A 18 -39.13 -8.66 2.10
C PRO A 18 -39.99 -8.43 3.35
N LYS A 19 -40.15 -9.46 4.20
CA LYS A 19 -40.94 -9.36 5.44
C LYS A 19 -40.22 -8.53 6.49
N ASP A 20 -38.94 -8.81 6.73
CA ASP A 20 -38.14 -8.05 7.71
C ASP A 20 -37.91 -6.63 7.22
N THR A 21 -37.74 -6.44 5.92
CA THR A 21 -37.74 -5.13 5.27
C THR A 21 -38.98 -4.32 5.59
N LYS A 22 -40.16 -4.90 5.39
CA LYS A 22 -41.42 -4.22 5.69
C LYS A 22 -41.48 -3.83 7.18
N ARG A 23 -41.10 -4.74 8.07
CA ARG A 23 -41.06 -4.47 9.51
C ARG A 23 -40.10 -3.33 9.87
N LEU A 24 -38.93 -3.26 9.24
CA LEU A 24 -37.97 -2.17 9.44
C LEU A 24 -38.54 -0.83 8.95
N LEU A 25 -39.19 -0.81 7.78
CA LEU A 25 -39.82 0.40 7.25
C LEU A 25 -40.98 0.87 8.13
N ASP A 26 -41.83 -0.05 8.58
CA ASP A 26 -42.92 0.24 9.51
C ASP A 26 -42.33 0.80 10.83
N ALA A 27 -41.28 0.18 11.36
CA ALA A 27 -40.60 0.63 12.57
C ALA A 27 -39.96 2.02 12.42
N VAL A 28 -39.38 2.39 11.27
CA VAL A 28 -38.85 3.74 11.04
C VAL A 28 -39.95 4.81 11.08
N ASN A 29 -41.17 4.46 10.67
CA ASN A 29 -42.32 5.37 10.73
C ASN A 29 -42.94 5.46 12.13
N GLU A 30 -42.79 4.44 12.97
CA GLU A 30 -43.36 4.39 14.31
C GLU A 30 -42.36 4.79 15.42
N ILE A 31 -41.08 4.49 15.21
CA ILE A 31 -39.97 4.68 16.15
C ILE A 31 -39.04 5.73 15.56
N HIS A 32 -39.40 6.99 15.77
CA HIS A 32 -38.53 8.09 15.41
C HIS A 32 -37.34 8.18 16.37
N PRO A 33 -36.15 8.58 15.89
CA PRO A 33 -35.04 8.87 16.79
C PRO A 33 -35.46 9.95 17.79
N ASP A 34 -35.22 9.69 19.07
CA ASP A 34 -35.48 10.59 20.19
C ASP A 34 -34.52 11.79 20.21
N VAL A 35 -33.37 11.66 19.52
CA VAL A 35 -32.41 12.73 19.27
C VAL A 35 -32.18 12.85 17.75
N PRO A 36 -32.39 14.02 17.14
CA PRO A 36 -31.98 14.26 15.76
C PRO A 36 -30.46 14.07 15.64
N GLY A 37 -30.02 13.02 14.94
CA GLY A 37 -28.60 12.83 14.66
C GLY A 37 -28.13 13.81 13.58
N ASP A 38 -26.96 14.42 13.79
CA ASP A 38 -26.25 15.20 12.78
C ASP A 38 -24.73 14.90 12.83
N GLU A 39 -23.96 15.44 11.89
CA GLU A 39 -22.51 15.26 11.87
C GLU A 39 -21.74 16.03 12.97
N ARG A 40 -22.40 16.86 13.80
CA ARG A 40 -21.71 17.78 14.72
C ARG A 40 -21.01 17.05 15.86
N GLY A 41 -21.61 16.00 16.40
CA GLY A 41 -20.99 15.18 17.44
C GLY A 41 -19.71 14.50 16.94
N MET A 42 -19.75 13.92 15.73
CA MET A 42 -18.56 13.33 15.10
C MET A 42 -17.48 14.38 14.80
N LEU A 43 -17.90 15.59 14.38
CA LEU A 43 -16.97 16.69 14.14
C LEU A 43 -16.30 17.16 15.43
N ALA A 44 -17.06 17.32 16.52
CA ALA A 44 -16.53 17.72 17.82
C ALA A 44 -15.49 16.72 18.33
N GLU A 45 -15.81 15.42 18.29
CA GLU A 45 -14.88 14.36 18.70
C GLU A 45 -13.62 14.36 17.82
N ARG A 46 -13.76 14.47 16.50
CA ARG A 46 -12.59 14.53 15.60
C ARG A 46 -11.71 15.75 15.86
N ALA A 47 -12.32 16.90 16.18
CA ALA A 47 -11.58 18.12 16.50
C ALA A 47 -10.84 17.99 17.83
N GLU A 48 -11.48 17.43 18.86
CA GLU A 48 -10.85 17.16 20.16
C GLU A 48 -9.66 16.21 20.01
N ARG A 49 -9.86 15.06 19.35
CA ARG A 49 -8.77 14.10 19.11
C ARG A 49 -7.65 14.67 18.26
N ALA A 50 -7.95 15.50 17.27
CA ALA A 50 -6.93 16.17 16.46
C ALA A 50 -6.11 17.18 17.29
N ALA A 51 -6.74 17.84 18.27
CA ALA A 51 -6.04 18.77 19.17
C ALA A 51 -5.18 18.05 20.22
N GLU A 52 -5.58 16.85 20.64
CA GLU A 52 -4.83 16.00 21.58
C GLU A 52 -3.71 15.19 20.91
N ALA A 53 -3.80 14.96 19.60
CA ALA A 53 -2.89 14.08 18.89
C ALA A 53 -1.48 14.67 18.77
N ASP A 54 -0.49 13.87 19.18
CA ASP A 54 0.91 14.10 18.82
C ASP A 54 1.16 13.78 17.34
N ARG A 55 2.31 14.25 16.83
CA ARG A 55 2.80 13.82 15.51
C ARG A 55 3.08 12.31 15.51
N ILE A 56 2.86 11.67 14.36
CA ILE A 56 3.09 10.22 14.16
C ILE A 56 4.54 9.83 14.52
N GLY A 57 5.51 10.69 14.22
CA GLY A 57 6.90 10.48 14.61
C GLY A 57 7.82 11.59 14.10
N SER A 58 9.11 11.27 13.97
CA SER A 58 10.09 12.12 13.31
C SER A 58 11.20 11.31 12.67
N VAL A 59 11.75 11.82 11.58
CA VAL A 59 12.99 11.30 11.00
C VAL A 59 14.12 11.44 12.03
N PRO A 60 14.86 10.38 12.37
CA PRO A 60 15.95 10.45 13.34
C PRO A 60 17.12 11.28 12.78
N VAL A 61 17.87 11.89 13.69
CA VAL A 61 19.14 12.52 13.35
C VAL A 61 20.07 11.44 12.78
N PRO A 62 20.82 11.70 11.69
CA PRO A 62 21.73 10.70 11.13
C PRO A 62 22.70 10.17 12.18
N GLY A 63 22.84 8.85 12.28
CA GLY A 63 23.74 8.21 13.25
C GLY A 63 25.23 8.36 12.92
N SER A 64 25.56 8.78 11.69
CA SER A 64 26.95 8.95 11.24
C SER A 64 27.42 10.40 11.38
N ALA A 65 28.69 10.60 11.76
CA ALA A 65 29.30 11.93 11.84
C ALA A 65 29.24 12.70 10.50
N LYS A 66 29.42 11.98 9.39
CA LYS A 66 29.26 12.53 8.02
C LYS A 66 27.82 12.98 7.77
N GLY A 67 26.83 12.16 8.15
CA GLY A 67 25.41 12.47 8.01
C GLY A 67 25.01 13.71 8.81
N MET A 68 25.41 13.78 10.09
CA MET A 68 25.12 14.94 10.94
C MET A 68 25.66 16.26 10.37
N LEU A 69 26.91 16.27 9.89
CA LEU A 69 27.52 17.47 9.29
C LEU A 69 26.78 17.91 8.03
N LYS A 70 26.44 16.97 7.15
CA LYS A 70 25.74 17.26 5.88
C LYS A 70 24.32 17.79 6.15
N THR A 71 23.55 17.12 7.00
CA THR A 71 22.19 17.55 7.36
C THR A 71 22.19 18.94 7.98
N GLY A 72 23.10 19.22 8.92
CA GLY A 72 23.20 20.56 9.51
C GLY A 72 23.53 21.65 8.50
N PHE A 73 24.39 21.35 7.52
CA PHE A 73 24.74 22.29 6.45
C PHE A 73 23.60 22.55 5.48
N ASP A 74 22.85 21.52 5.09
CA ASP A 74 21.67 21.67 4.22
C ASP A 74 20.55 22.46 4.91
N MET A 75 20.29 22.19 6.20
CA MET A 75 19.34 22.97 7.00
C MET A 75 19.75 24.44 7.12
N MET A 76 21.05 24.73 7.29
CA MET A 76 21.56 26.11 7.32
C MET A 76 21.32 26.86 6.01
N ARG A 77 21.19 26.15 4.88
CA ARG A 77 20.81 26.72 3.58
C ARG A 77 19.29 26.78 3.35
N GLY A 78 18.48 26.47 4.36
CA GLY A 78 17.03 26.47 4.28
C GLY A 78 16.44 25.28 3.52
N LYS A 79 17.22 24.19 3.35
CA LYS A 79 16.69 22.93 2.80
C LYS A 79 16.10 22.07 3.91
N SER A 80 15.18 21.18 3.53
CA SER A 80 14.56 20.18 4.41
C SER A 80 14.98 18.76 4.01
N PRO A 81 16.22 18.33 4.32
CA PRO A 81 16.71 16.97 4.01
C PRO A 81 15.85 15.87 4.62
N GLU A 82 15.15 16.15 5.72
CA GLU A 82 14.20 15.26 6.38
C GLU A 82 13.04 14.83 5.47
N VAL A 83 12.58 15.68 4.54
CA VAL A 83 11.45 15.34 3.65
C VAL A 83 11.83 14.21 2.70
N PHE A 84 13.02 14.31 2.10
CA PHE A 84 13.50 13.27 1.19
C PHE A 84 13.83 11.98 1.94
N LEU A 85 14.44 12.07 3.12
CA LEU A 85 14.71 10.90 3.96
C LEU A 85 13.42 10.21 4.45
N ASP A 86 12.38 10.96 4.82
CA ASP A 86 11.10 10.40 5.21
C ASP A 86 10.47 9.62 4.05
N LYS A 87 10.52 10.17 2.82
CA LYS A 87 10.03 9.49 1.61
C LYS A 87 10.85 8.28 1.19
N LEU A 88 12.16 8.27 1.40
CA LEU A 88 12.96 7.05 1.25
C LEU A 88 12.58 5.99 2.30
N GLY A 89 12.29 6.40 3.54
CA GLY A 89 11.77 5.52 4.59
C GLY A 89 10.42 4.91 4.21
N GLU A 90 9.50 5.71 3.67
CA GLU A 90 8.24 5.26 3.07
C GLU A 90 8.48 4.17 2.04
N ARG A 91 9.37 4.44 1.08
CA ARG A 91 9.66 3.52 -0.01
C ARG A 91 10.23 2.23 0.49
N LEU A 92 11.24 2.27 1.35
CA LEU A 92 11.86 1.06 1.89
C LEU A 92 10.85 0.17 2.64
N ALA A 93 9.95 0.78 3.42
CA ALA A 93 8.88 0.05 4.09
C ALA A 93 7.89 -0.57 3.10
N TYR A 94 7.58 0.15 2.02
CA TYR A 94 6.69 -0.33 0.97
C TYR A 94 7.27 -1.51 0.20
N GLU A 95 8.48 -1.41 -0.34
CA GLU A 95 9.15 -2.49 -1.08
C GLU A 95 9.27 -3.76 -0.23
N ARG A 96 9.60 -3.58 1.06
CA ARG A 96 9.63 -4.69 2.03
C ARG A 96 8.28 -5.38 2.15
N ASN A 97 7.20 -4.61 2.17
CA ASN A 97 5.85 -5.16 2.18
C ASN A 97 5.51 -5.78 0.81
N GLY A 98 5.89 -5.18 -0.31
CA GLY A 98 5.72 -5.68 -1.68
C GLY A 98 6.24 -7.12 -1.82
N VAL A 99 7.48 -7.36 -1.40
CA VAL A 99 8.08 -8.72 -1.34
C VAL A 99 7.17 -9.70 -0.58
N ARG A 100 6.67 -9.31 0.60
CA ARG A 100 5.81 -10.17 1.44
C ARG A 100 4.42 -10.39 0.84
N LEU A 101 3.86 -9.38 0.18
CA LEU A 101 2.59 -9.49 -0.53
C LEU A 101 2.71 -10.46 -1.70
N TYR A 102 3.76 -10.35 -2.50
CA TYR A 102 4.01 -11.31 -3.58
C TYR A 102 4.29 -12.72 -3.06
N GLU A 103 5.02 -12.90 -1.97
CA GLU A 103 5.17 -14.21 -1.32
C GLU A 103 3.83 -14.81 -0.88
N ALA A 104 2.94 -13.99 -0.29
CA ALA A 104 1.59 -14.42 0.10
C ALA A 104 0.76 -14.82 -1.12
N MET A 105 0.83 -14.06 -2.21
CA MET A 105 0.14 -14.38 -3.46
C MET A 105 0.67 -15.67 -4.09
N ILE A 106 1.99 -15.85 -4.15
CA ILE A 106 2.62 -17.08 -4.63
C ILE A 106 2.16 -18.29 -3.81
N ALA A 107 2.13 -18.16 -2.48
CA ALA A 107 1.64 -19.22 -1.60
C ALA A 107 0.16 -19.54 -1.86
N LYS A 108 -0.67 -18.51 -2.09
CA LYS A 108 -2.08 -18.67 -2.45
C LYS A 108 -2.26 -19.41 -3.77
N VAL A 109 -1.54 -19.04 -4.83
CA VAL A 109 -1.63 -19.73 -6.13
C VAL A 109 -1.14 -21.17 -6.03
N LYS A 110 -0.05 -21.42 -5.30
CA LYS A 110 0.47 -22.77 -5.04
C LYS A 110 -0.49 -23.66 -4.25
N GLY A 111 -1.33 -23.07 -3.40
CA GLY A 111 -2.32 -23.79 -2.60
C GLY A 111 -3.61 -24.14 -3.35
N LEU A 112 -3.75 -23.80 -4.63
CA LEU A 112 -4.91 -24.20 -5.44
C LEU A 112 -4.83 -25.68 -5.82
N ASP A 113 -6.00 -26.28 -6.11
CA ASP A 113 -6.07 -27.67 -6.59
C ASP A 113 -5.33 -27.86 -7.93
N THR A 114 -5.27 -26.80 -8.74
CA THR A 114 -4.54 -26.78 -10.02
C THR A 114 -3.75 -25.47 -10.10
N PRO A 115 -2.53 -25.43 -9.55
CA PRO A 115 -1.69 -24.23 -9.58
C PRO A 115 -1.31 -23.85 -11.01
N ASP A 116 -1.44 -22.56 -11.35
CA ASP A 116 -0.96 -22.01 -12.62
C ASP A 116 0.53 -21.68 -12.50
N SER A 117 1.37 -22.55 -13.08
CA SER A 117 2.83 -22.36 -13.06
C SER A 117 3.28 -21.07 -13.76
N ALA A 118 2.62 -20.66 -14.85
CA ALA A 118 3.01 -19.46 -15.58
C ALA A 118 2.69 -18.18 -14.77
N LEU A 119 1.57 -18.20 -14.04
CA LEU A 119 1.26 -17.15 -13.08
C LEU A 119 2.29 -17.13 -11.95
N ILE A 120 2.64 -18.29 -11.39
CA ILE A 120 3.66 -18.40 -10.33
C ILE A 120 5.00 -17.82 -10.79
N ASP A 121 5.45 -18.16 -12.00
CA ASP A 121 6.72 -17.67 -12.55
C ASP A 121 6.70 -16.14 -12.70
N THR A 122 5.57 -15.58 -13.15
CA THR A 122 5.40 -14.12 -13.25
C THR A 122 5.46 -13.45 -11.89
N LEU A 123 4.77 -14.00 -10.88
CA LEU A 123 4.76 -13.45 -9.52
C LEU A 123 6.13 -13.56 -8.83
N VAL A 124 6.85 -14.66 -9.08
CA VAL A 124 8.23 -14.88 -8.60
C VAL A 124 9.17 -13.85 -9.18
N HIS A 125 9.06 -13.60 -10.49
CA HIS A 125 9.88 -12.60 -11.17
C HIS A 125 9.65 -11.20 -10.59
N ILE A 126 8.40 -10.79 -10.41
CA ILE A 126 8.08 -9.47 -9.81
C ILE A 126 8.64 -9.39 -8.38
N ARG A 127 8.36 -10.38 -7.52
CA ARG A 127 8.90 -10.43 -6.16
C ARG A 127 10.42 -10.25 -6.09
N ASP A 128 11.14 -10.84 -7.04
CA ASP A 128 12.61 -10.74 -7.07
C ASP A 128 13.05 -9.32 -7.45
N GLU A 129 12.32 -8.65 -8.35
CA GLU A 129 12.54 -7.24 -8.70
C GLU A 129 12.20 -6.30 -7.51
N GLU A 130 11.09 -6.53 -6.82
CA GLU A 130 10.72 -5.81 -5.57
C GLU A 130 11.83 -5.93 -4.50
N HIS A 131 12.47 -7.10 -4.41
CA HIS A 131 13.60 -7.29 -3.50
C HIS A 131 14.82 -6.46 -3.94
N GLU A 132 15.12 -6.39 -5.24
CA GLU A 132 16.15 -5.50 -5.77
C GLU A 132 15.85 -4.03 -5.44
N HIS A 133 14.60 -3.61 -5.58
CA HIS A 133 14.13 -2.26 -5.28
C HIS A 133 14.26 -1.92 -3.80
N MET A 134 13.86 -2.83 -2.92
CA MET A 134 14.07 -2.70 -1.47
C MET A 134 15.54 -2.45 -1.15
N MET A 135 16.45 -3.24 -1.76
CA MET A 135 17.89 -3.09 -1.52
C MET A 135 18.46 -1.81 -2.12
N LEU A 136 17.95 -1.36 -3.26
CA LEU A 136 18.32 -0.08 -3.88
C LEU A 136 18.00 1.12 -2.97
N VAL A 137 16.80 1.13 -2.38
CA VAL A 137 16.40 2.20 -1.43
C VAL A 137 17.22 2.12 -0.15
N HIS A 138 17.45 0.92 0.38
CA HIS A 138 18.31 0.71 1.56
C HIS A 138 19.70 1.33 1.37
N GLN A 139 20.36 1.00 0.26
CA GLN A 139 21.68 1.53 -0.07
C GLN A 139 21.67 3.05 -0.29
N SER A 140 20.57 3.59 -0.83
CA SER A 140 20.40 5.04 -1.01
C SER A 140 20.34 5.76 0.34
N ILE A 141 19.60 5.22 1.31
CA ILE A 141 19.54 5.77 2.68
C ILE A 141 20.92 5.74 3.35
N GLU A 142 21.65 4.62 3.24
CA GLU A 142 23.00 4.49 3.80
C GLU A 142 23.98 5.48 3.15
N THR A 143 23.88 5.67 1.83
CA THR A 143 24.71 6.63 1.08
C THR A 143 24.53 8.07 1.59
N LEU A 144 23.31 8.41 2.02
CA LEU A 144 23.00 9.69 2.65
C LEU A 144 23.48 9.78 4.10
N GLY A 145 23.94 8.67 4.69
CA GLY A 145 24.45 8.58 6.05
C GLY A 145 23.36 8.39 7.11
N ALA A 146 22.14 8.05 6.68
CA ALA A 146 20.99 7.77 7.52
C ALA A 146 20.85 6.25 7.80
N ASP A 147 19.98 5.89 8.75
CA ASP A 147 19.75 4.52 9.18
C ASP A 147 18.53 3.92 8.45
N PRO A 148 18.70 2.90 7.57
CA PRO A 148 17.59 2.26 6.84
C PRO A 148 16.69 1.39 7.73
N THR A 149 17.04 1.19 9.00
CA THR A 149 16.20 0.46 9.96
C THR A 149 15.23 1.37 10.71
N ALA A 150 15.38 2.70 10.56
CA ALA A 150 14.50 3.67 11.20
C ALA A 150 13.07 3.60 10.65
N GLN A 151 12.09 3.60 11.57
CA GLN A 151 10.70 3.83 11.21
C GLN A 151 10.45 5.35 11.15
N THR A 152 10.40 5.89 9.93
CA THR A 152 10.04 7.30 9.70
C THR A 152 8.51 7.48 9.73
N PRO A 153 8.00 8.71 9.88
CA PRO A 153 6.55 8.96 9.85
C PRO A 153 5.85 8.38 8.62
N CYS A 154 6.40 8.58 7.42
CA CYS A 154 5.83 8.01 6.21
C CYS A 154 5.94 6.48 6.15
N ALA A 155 7.03 5.90 6.69
CA ALA A 155 7.18 4.45 6.81
C ALA A 155 6.10 3.82 7.71
N ASP A 156 5.72 4.51 8.79
CA ASP A 156 4.63 4.07 9.68
C ASP A 156 3.27 4.14 8.97
N VAL A 157 2.94 5.29 8.38
CA VAL A 157 1.66 5.50 7.67
C VAL A 157 1.47 4.48 6.55
N VAL A 158 2.51 4.22 5.76
CA VAL A 158 2.39 3.28 4.63
C VAL A 158 2.26 1.83 5.11
N GLY A 159 2.86 1.49 6.26
CA GLY A 159 2.61 0.23 6.94
C GLY A 159 1.15 0.07 7.36
N ALA A 160 0.55 1.11 7.94
CA ALA A 160 -0.87 1.11 8.30
C ALA A 160 -1.78 0.97 7.07
N MET A 161 -1.46 1.65 5.96
CA MET A 161 -2.19 1.52 4.69
C MET A 161 -2.15 0.09 4.13
N ALA A 162 -0.98 -0.56 4.22
CA ALA A 162 -0.77 -1.90 3.66
C ALA A 162 -1.57 -3.00 4.39
N LEU A 163 -2.00 -2.78 5.63
CA LEU A 163 -2.74 -3.79 6.43
C LEU A 163 -4.00 -4.31 5.71
N GLY A 164 -4.74 -3.43 5.02
CA GLY A 164 -5.92 -3.84 4.26
C GLY A 164 -5.58 -4.82 3.14
N ILE A 165 -4.44 -4.61 2.48
CA ILE A 165 -3.96 -5.43 1.36
C ILE A 165 -3.49 -6.80 1.89
N VAL A 166 -2.72 -6.81 2.99
CA VAL A 166 -2.31 -8.04 3.68
C VAL A 166 -3.52 -8.88 4.09
N ASN A 167 -4.56 -8.25 4.65
CA ASN A 167 -5.79 -8.94 5.03
C ASN A 167 -6.45 -9.61 3.82
N VAL A 168 -6.47 -8.97 2.65
CA VAL A 168 -7.03 -9.57 1.43
C VAL A 168 -6.19 -10.75 0.93
N LEU A 169 -4.87 -10.59 0.83
CA LEU A 169 -4.00 -11.64 0.28
C LEU A 169 -3.88 -12.87 1.17
N THR A 170 -4.00 -12.71 2.48
CA THR A 170 -3.86 -13.80 3.45
C THR A 170 -5.19 -14.45 3.84
N ASP A 171 -6.34 -13.85 3.53
CA ASP A 171 -7.64 -14.44 3.82
C ASP A 171 -7.87 -15.71 2.97
N PRO A 172 -8.10 -16.89 3.55
CA PRO A 172 -8.34 -18.11 2.80
C PRO A 172 -9.65 -18.09 1.98
N ARG A 173 -10.55 -17.14 2.27
CA ARG A 173 -11.83 -16.94 1.60
C ARG A 173 -11.70 -16.10 0.33
N THR A 174 -10.63 -15.34 0.16
CA THR A 174 -10.41 -14.55 -1.07
C THR A 174 -9.87 -15.42 -2.20
N ASN A 175 -10.28 -15.11 -3.43
CA ASN A 175 -9.81 -15.77 -4.64
C ASN A 175 -8.62 -15.04 -5.28
N VAL A 176 -8.05 -15.64 -6.32
CA VAL A 176 -6.90 -15.10 -7.06
C VAL A 176 -7.20 -13.72 -7.65
N ASP A 177 -8.34 -13.53 -8.32
CA ASP A 177 -8.68 -12.25 -8.95
C ASP A 177 -8.86 -11.11 -7.95
N GLN A 178 -9.45 -11.38 -6.79
CA GLN A 178 -9.56 -10.42 -5.69
C GLN A 178 -8.17 -10.00 -5.19
N CYS A 179 -7.23 -10.96 -5.12
CA CYS A 179 -5.85 -10.69 -4.73
C CYS A 179 -5.08 -9.94 -5.83
N LEU A 180 -5.31 -10.25 -7.11
CA LEU A 180 -4.76 -9.49 -8.24
C LEU A 180 -5.28 -8.05 -8.26
N ASN A 181 -6.53 -7.81 -7.90
CA ASN A 181 -7.06 -6.45 -7.74
C ASN A 181 -6.40 -5.70 -6.56
N ALA A 182 -6.13 -6.40 -5.46
CA ALA A 182 -5.39 -5.83 -4.35
C ALA A 182 -3.93 -5.50 -4.73
N LEU A 183 -3.24 -6.41 -5.44
CA LEU A 183 -1.92 -6.15 -6.00
C LEU A 183 -1.94 -5.00 -7.02
N LEU A 184 -2.96 -4.88 -7.88
CA LEU A 184 -3.08 -3.75 -8.80
C LEU A 184 -3.13 -2.40 -8.05
N THR A 185 -3.71 -2.36 -6.85
CA THR A 185 -3.68 -1.16 -6.01
C THR A 185 -2.27 -0.85 -5.51
N VAL A 186 -1.48 -1.90 -5.19
CA VAL A 186 -0.06 -1.77 -4.84
C VAL A 186 0.72 -1.22 -6.03
N GLU A 187 0.62 -1.84 -7.19
CA GLU A 187 1.36 -1.44 -8.40
C GLU A 187 1.09 0.01 -8.82
N LEU A 188 -0.16 0.46 -8.72
CA LEU A 188 -0.53 1.84 -9.07
C LEU A 188 0.12 2.86 -8.12
N ALA A 189 0.13 2.57 -6.83
CA ALA A 189 0.77 3.43 -5.84
C ALA A 189 2.30 3.37 -5.94
N ASP A 190 2.86 2.21 -6.28
CA ASP A 190 4.30 2.02 -6.46
C ASP A 190 4.83 2.84 -7.64
N ASN A 191 4.19 2.68 -8.79
CA ASN A 191 4.54 3.36 -10.02
C ASN A 191 4.61 4.90 -9.83
N ALA A 192 3.60 5.48 -9.17
CA ALA A 192 3.57 6.91 -8.88
C ALA A 192 4.62 7.34 -7.85
N ALA A 193 4.96 6.48 -6.88
CA ALA A 193 5.94 6.79 -5.85
C ALA A 193 7.36 6.89 -6.43
N TRP A 194 7.72 6.04 -7.39
CA TRP A 194 9.03 6.11 -8.04
C TRP A 194 9.23 7.39 -8.86
N GLU A 195 8.20 7.90 -9.54
CA GLU A 195 8.26 9.20 -10.23
C GLU A 195 8.61 10.32 -9.24
N LEU A 196 7.86 10.39 -8.14
CA LEU A 196 8.06 11.38 -7.10
C LEU A 196 9.46 11.25 -6.46
N LEU A 197 9.95 10.04 -6.22
CA LEU A 197 11.28 9.84 -5.63
C LEU A 197 12.42 10.30 -6.53
N ILE A 198 12.30 10.10 -7.85
CA ILE A 198 13.27 10.59 -8.83
C ILE A 198 13.31 12.13 -8.78
N GLU A 199 12.15 12.78 -8.80
CA GLU A 199 12.05 14.24 -8.70
C GLU A 199 12.60 14.79 -7.38
N LEU A 200 12.25 14.15 -6.25
CA LEU A 200 12.75 14.54 -4.93
C LEU A 200 14.28 14.35 -4.82
N ALA A 201 14.82 13.25 -5.36
CA ALA A 201 16.25 13.01 -5.38
C ALA A 201 17.00 14.08 -6.19
N GLN A 202 16.45 14.48 -7.35
CA GLN A 202 17.00 15.57 -8.15
C GLN A 202 16.95 16.90 -7.40
N ALA A 203 15.78 17.25 -6.84
CA ALA A 203 15.59 18.49 -6.08
C ALA A 203 16.48 18.57 -4.82
N ALA A 204 16.73 17.43 -4.17
CA ALA A 204 17.63 17.32 -3.03
C ALA A 204 19.12 17.43 -3.43
N GLY A 205 19.46 17.40 -4.72
CA GLY A 205 20.84 17.46 -5.23
C GLY A 205 21.55 16.10 -5.22
N HIS A 206 20.81 15.01 -5.45
CA HIS A 206 21.30 13.64 -5.52
C HIS A 206 21.01 12.99 -6.88
N PRO A 207 21.57 13.53 -7.99
CA PRO A 207 21.28 13.05 -9.34
C PRO A 207 21.66 11.58 -9.54
N ASN A 208 22.77 11.11 -8.95
CA ASN A 208 23.15 9.70 -9.05
C ASN A 208 22.13 8.75 -8.38
N ILE A 209 21.48 9.20 -7.29
CA ILE A 209 20.41 8.43 -6.65
C ILE A 209 19.18 8.43 -7.56
N ALA A 210 18.82 9.60 -8.10
CA ALA A 210 17.71 9.72 -9.06
C ALA A 210 17.90 8.81 -10.28
N ASP A 211 19.08 8.81 -10.90
CA ASP A 211 19.40 7.98 -12.05
C ASP A 211 19.30 6.49 -11.72
N SER A 212 19.71 6.10 -10.51
CA SER A 212 19.63 4.71 -10.07
C SER A 212 18.18 4.20 -9.95
N PHE A 213 17.24 5.09 -9.65
CA PHE A 213 15.81 4.77 -9.51
C PHE A 213 15.07 4.59 -10.85
N VAL A 214 15.66 5.03 -11.98
CA VAL A 214 15.04 4.90 -13.31
C VAL A 214 14.82 3.43 -13.70
N LYS A 215 15.74 2.54 -13.31
CA LYS A 215 15.58 1.09 -13.54
C LYS A 215 14.34 0.57 -12.81
N ALA A 216 14.21 0.89 -11.52
CA ALA A 216 13.07 0.47 -10.71
C ALA A 216 11.75 0.97 -11.31
N LYS A 217 11.67 2.25 -11.64
CA LYS A 217 10.50 2.83 -12.32
C LYS A 217 10.10 2.09 -13.60
N THR A 218 11.08 1.69 -14.41
CA THR A 218 10.82 0.96 -15.66
C THR A 218 10.29 -0.46 -15.39
N GLN A 219 10.78 -1.11 -14.34
CA GLN A 219 10.27 -2.43 -13.90
C GLN A 219 8.83 -2.28 -13.38
N GLU A 220 8.55 -1.26 -12.58
CA GLU A 220 7.20 -0.97 -12.08
C GLU A 220 6.17 -0.66 -13.19
N ASP A 221 6.60 -0.01 -14.27
CA ASP A 221 5.74 0.18 -15.46
C ASP A 221 5.31 -1.17 -16.06
N ASP A 222 6.21 -2.14 -16.08
CA ASP A 222 5.95 -3.49 -16.58
C ASP A 222 5.12 -4.33 -15.58
N HIS A 223 5.40 -4.25 -14.27
CA HIS A 223 4.63 -4.91 -13.23
C HIS A 223 3.14 -4.51 -13.30
N LEU A 224 2.88 -3.20 -13.36
CA LEU A 224 1.53 -2.65 -13.49
C LEU A 224 0.80 -3.22 -14.71
N VAL A 225 1.46 -3.28 -15.86
CA VAL A 225 0.89 -3.85 -17.09
C VAL A 225 0.61 -5.35 -16.94
N LYS A 226 1.55 -6.11 -16.36
CA LYS A 226 1.42 -7.55 -16.11
C LYS A 226 0.21 -7.85 -15.22
N ILE A 227 0.12 -7.25 -14.03
CA ILE A 227 -0.96 -7.49 -13.07
C ILE A 227 -2.32 -7.10 -13.65
N LYS A 228 -2.40 -5.93 -14.29
CA LYS A 228 -3.63 -5.46 -14.96
C LYS A 228 -4.07 -6.43 -16.07
N THR A 229 -3.13 -6.94 -16.86
CA THR A 229 -3.42 -7.85 -17.97
C THR A 229 -3.88 -9.22 -17.48
N LEU A 230 -3.21 -9.78 -16.47
CA LEU A 230 -3.57 -11.05 -15.84
C LEU A 230 -4.99 -11.00 -15.28
N MET A 231 -5.29 -10.01 -14.44
CA MET A 231 -6.61 -9.84 -13.83
C MET A 231 -7.70 -9.69 -14.91
N ARG A 232 -7.45 -8.87 -15.93
CA ARG A 232 -8.41 -8.66 -17.02
C ARG A 232 -8.69 -9.95 -17.78
N ARG A 233 -7.63 -10.70 -18.14
CA ARG A 233 -7.73 -11.95 -18.89
C ARG A 233 -8.61 -12.94 -18.12
N ASP A 234 -8.32 -13.14 -16.84
CA ASP A 234 -8.96 -14.16 -16.01
C ASP A 234 -10.45 -13.83 -15.77
N LEU A 235 -10.76 -12.57 -15.46
CA LEU A 235 -12.16 -12.11 -15.31
C LEU A 235 -12.96 -12.23 -16.61
N ILE A 236 -12.38 -11.86 -17.76
CA ILE A 236 -13.07 -12.02 -19.06
C ILE A 236 -13.33 -13.49 -19.36
N MET A 237 -12.39 -14.39 -19.10
CA MET A 237 -12.58 -15.82 -19.33
C MET A 237 -13.72 -16.40 -18.48
N GLN A 238 -13.91 -15.91 -17.26
CA GLN A 238 -15.00 -16.36 -16.38
C GLN A 238 -16.40 -15.91 -16.84
N THR A 239 -16.48 -14.90 -17.71
CA THR A 239 -17.76 -14.41 -18.27
C THR A 239 -18.20 -15.14 -19.54
N LYS A 240 -17.36 -16.02 -20.09
CA LYS A 240 -17.63 -16.80 -21.29
C LYS A 240 -18.06 -18.22 -20.94
#